data_AF-C5H111-F1
#
_entry.id   AF-C5H111-F1
#
_cell.length_a   1.000
_cell.length_b   1.000
_cell.length_c   1.000
_cell.angle_alpha   90.00
_cell.angle_beta   90.00
_cell.angle_gamma   90.00
#
_symmetry.space_group_name_H-M   'P 1'
#
loop_
_entity.id
_entity.type
_entity.pdbx_description
1 polymer ?
#
loop_
_entity_poly.entity_id
_entity_poly.type
_entity_poly.pdbx_seq_one_letter_code
_entity_poly.pdbx_strand_id
1 'polypeptide(L)'
;YIKTISLKDYNCVPKFLAHTHLGGYYFVNCKPDTTGAIPPQIIVDSVTDSVIGYNGDVTGFPYISPDGHYLVSIDGVKGLMRVQTITVRGEIQDAFDIHTNLHISDVAFQASFTEAHEYNVFGTSSTQTDAFFVELSSGKIKMVKNLKEPLKPDEWPWNYKNRLIESSGMFGQYLMTPSKESLFILDGRLNKLN
;
A
#
# COMPACT_ATOMS: atom_id res chain seq x y z
N TYR A 1 18.75 -4.73 -24.14
CA TYR A 1 19.79 -4.24 -23.20
C TYR A 1 19.15 -4.18 -21.82
N ILE A 2 19.71 -4.88 -20.83
CA ILE A 2 19.18 -4.88 -19.45
C ILE A 2 20.06 -3.93 -18.65
N LYS A 3 19.45 -2.89 -18.07
CA LYS A 3 20.12 -2.00 -17.10
C LYS A 3 19.98 -2.58 -15.70
N THR A 4 21.02 -2.43 -14.89
CA THR A 4 21.05 -2.91 -13.49
C THR A 4 21.50 -1.78 -12.57
N ILE A 5 20.85 -1.67 -11.42
CA ILE A 5 21.15 -0.68 -10.38
C ILE A 5 21.62 -1.46 -9.15
N SER A 6 22.80 -1.13 -8.63
CA SER A 6 23.31 -1.75 -7.40
C SER A 6 22.68 -1.08 -6.19
N LEU A 7 22.06 -1.87 -5.31
CA LEU A 7 21.48 -1.41 -4.05
C LEU A 7 22.35 -1.78 -2.83
N LYS A 8 23.58 -2.26 -3.08
CA LYS A 8 24.48 -2.82 -2.07
C LYS A 8 24.84 -1.80 -0.98
N ASP A 9 25.09 -0.55 -1.38
CA ASP A 9 25.50 0.52 -0.45
C ASP A 9 24.38 0.92 0.52
N TYR A 10 23.15 0.49 0.23
CA TYR A 10 21.96 0.68 1.07
C TYR A 10 21.57 -0.59 1.84
N ASN A 11 22.39 -1.65 1.77
CA ASN A 11 22.10 -2.98 2.31
C ASN A 11 20.70 -3.50 1.92
N CYS A 12 20.25 -3.14 0.72
CA CYS A 12 18.87 -3.37 0.31
C CYS A 12 18.77 -4.59 -0.60
N VAL A 13 18.12 -5.64 -0.11
CA VAL A 13 17.61 -6.72 -0.96
C VAL A 13 16.15 -6.40 -1.28
N PRO A 14 15.80 -6.02 -2.52
CA PRO A 14 14.46 -5.55 -2.83
C PRO A 14 13.42 -6.66 -2.64
N LYS A 15 12.29 -6.29 -2.02
CA LYS A 15 11.16 -7.20 -1.74
C LYS A 15 9.88 -6.71 -2.41
N PHE A 16 9.59 -5.42 -2.31
CA PHE A 16 8.46 -4.77 -2.99
C PHE A 16 8.91 -3.44 -3.59
N LEU A 17 8.22 -3.04 -4.65
CA LEU A 17 8.45 -1.76 -5.30
C LEU A 17 7.13 -1.16 -5.76
N ALA A 18 7.06 0.16 -5.76
CA ALA A 18 6.00 0.92 -6.39
C ALA A 18 6.60 2.07 -7.20
N HIS A 19 5.97 2.39 -8.33
CA HIS A 19 6.46 3.40 -9.26
C HIS A 19 5.44 4.55 -9.38
N THR A 20 5.94 5.78 -9.37
CA THR A 20 5.16 6.96 -9.78
C THR A 20 5.81 7.62 -10.98
N HIS A 21 4.97 8.09 -11.89
CA HIS A 21 5.42 8.91 -13.02
C HIS A 21 5.72 10.36 -12.60
N LEU A 22 5.22 10.81 -11.45
CA LEU A 22 5.51 12.14 -10.90
C LEU A 22 6.90 12.14 -10.28
N GLY A 23 7.86 12.79 -10.95
CA GLY A 23 9.28 12.73 -10.59
C GLY A 23 10.00 11.46 -11.05
N GLY A 24 9.28 10.45 -11.56
CA GLY A 24 9.87 9.23 -12.11
C GLY A 24 10.57 8.37 -11.07
N TYR A 25 9.93 8.15 -9.91
CA TYR A 25 10.54 7.43 -8.80
C TYR A 25 10.06 5.99 -8.68
N TYR A 26 10.99 5.13 -8.26
CA TYR A 26 10.68 3.85 -7.64
C TYR A 26 10.91 3.92 -6.13
N PHE A 27 9.87 3.63 -5.37
CA PHE A 27 9.96 3.40 -3.93
C PHE A 27 10.20 1.91 -3.71
N VAL A 28 11.30 1.56 -3.05
CA VAL A 28 11.72 0.17 -2.88
C VAL A 28 11.74 -0.18 -1.40
N ASN A 29 10.94 -1.18 -1.04
CA ASN A 29 11.01 -1.83 0.26
C ASN A 29 12.02 -2.98 0.21
N CYS A 30 12.90 -3.01 1.20
CA CYS A 30 13.95 -4.02 1.31
C CYS A 30 13.58 -5.08 2.35
N LYS A 31 14.17 -6.28 2.23
CA LYS A 31 14.07 -7.31 3.26
C LYS A 31 14.65 -6.80 4.60
N PRO A 32 14.13 -7.28 5.74
CA PRO A 32 14.75 -7.03 7.03
C PRO A 32 16.21 -7.47 7.03
N ASP A 33 17.04 -6.79 7.82
CA ASP A 33 18.44 -7.17 8.00
C ASP A 33 18.58 -8.44 8.88
N THR A 34 19.82 -8.83 9.17
CA THR A 34 20.11 -10.02 10.00
C THR A 34 19.62 -9.90 11.43
N THR A 35 19.34 -8.68 11.92
CA THR A 35 18.75 -8.43 13.24
C THR A 35 17.22 -8.48 13.21
N GLY A 36 16.62 -8.56 12.02
CA GLY A 36 15.18 -8.48 11.81
C GLY A 36 14.65 -7.06 11.74
N ALA A 37 15.51 -6.03 11.77
CA ALA A 37 15.10 -4.65 11.62
C ALA A 37 14.68 -4.38 10.18
N ILE A 38 13.52 -3.75 9.99
CA ILE A 38 13.03 -3.33 8.67
C ILE A 38 13.71 -2.00 8.32
N PRO A 39 14.57 -1.95 7.29
CA PRO A 39 15.20 -0.71 6.87
C PRO A 39 14.16 0.24 6.24
N PRO A 40 14.41 1.56 6.26
CA PRO A 40 13.60 2.51 5.52
C PRO A 40 13.61 2.19 4.01
N GLN A 41 12.53 2.57 3.34
CA GLN A 41 12.43 2.50 1.89
C GLN A 41 13.53 3.37 1.26
N ILE A 42 14.03 2.93 0.11
CA ILE A 42 14.93 3.74 -0.72
C ILE A 42 14.17 4.25 -1.94
N ILE A 43 14.61 5.41 -2.44
CA ILE A 43 14.06 6.03 -3.64
C ILE A 43 15.10 5.90 -4.76
N VAL A 44 14.65 5.37 -5.89
CA VAL A 44 15.46 5.25 -7.11
C VAL A 44 14.85 6.14 -8.18
N ASP A 45 15.68 6.96 -8.80
CA ASP A 45 15.30 7.75 -9.97
C ASP A 45 15.35 6.87 -11.22
N SER A 46 14.22 6.74 -11.90
CA SER A 46 14.04 5.96 -13.12
C SER A 46 14.77 6.54 -14.34
N VAL A 47 15.13 7.83 -14.31
CA VAL A 47 15.80 8.53 -15.42
C VAL A 47 17.31 8.38 -15.31
N THR A 48 17.87 8.56 -14.11
CA THR A 48 19.31 8.47 -13.88
C THR A 48 19.79 7.07 -13.50
N ASP A 49 18.87 6.14 -13.27
CA ASP A 49 19.17 4.77 -12.82
C ASP A 49 20.00 4.75 -11.52
N SER A 50 19.74 5.68 -10.61
CA SER A 50 20.50 5.83 -9.36
C SER A 50 19.60 5.94 -8.13
N VAL A 51 20.07 5.40 -7.01
CA VAL A 51 19.43 5.65 -5.71
C VAL A 51 19.68 7.10 -5.32
N ILE A 52 18.60 7.87 -5.09
CA ILE A 52 18.69 9.28 -4.69
C ILE A 52 18.68 9.48 -3.17
N GLY A 53 18.30 8.44 -2.42
CA GLY A 53 18.37 8.42 -0.97
C GLY A 53 17.31 7.52 -0.33
N TYR A 54 17.15 7.66 0.98
CA TYR A 54 16.05 7.04 1.72
C TYR A 54 14.78 7.90 1.59
N ASN A 55 13.62 7.26 1.61
CA ASN A 55 12.33 7.93 1.79
C ASN A 55 12.14 8.27 3.29
N GLY A 56 12.96 9.17 3.81
CA GLY A 56 12.98 9.50 5.24
C GLY A 56 13.15 8.26 6.12
N ASP A 57 12.27 8.10 7.11
CA ASP A 57 12.17 6.95 8.01
C ASP A 57 11.07 5.96 7.59
N VAL A 58 10.45 6.14 6.41
CA VAL A 58 9.29 5.36 5.96
C VAL A 58 9.67 3.89 5.76
N THR A 59 8.99 2.99 6.46
CA THR A 59 9.16 1.54 6.35
C THR A 59 7.93 0.88 5.70
N GLY A 60 8.02 -0.42 5.41
CA GLY A 60 6.88 -1.20 4.91
C GLY A 60 6.67 -1.17 3.40
N PHE A 61 5.57 -1.74 2.92
CA PHE A 61 5.29 -1.96 1.50
C PHE A 61 4.69 -0.72 0.84
N PRO A 62 5.30 -0.18 -0.23
CA PRO A 62 4.79 1.01 -0.90
C PRO A 62 3.68 0.64 -1.89
N TYR A 63 2.68 1.52 -1.98
CA TYR A 63 1.59 1.50 -2.94
C TYR A 63 1.41 2.91 -3.49
N ILE A 64 1.29 3.03 -4.82
CA ILE A 64 1.11 4.33 -5.49
C ILE A 64 -0.30 4.41 -6.06
N SER A 65 -0.99 5.52 -5.81
CA SER A 65 -2.31 5.76 -6.41
C SER A 65 -2.22 5.76 -7.94
N PRO A 66 -3.28 5.38 -8.67
CA PRO A 66 -3.24 5.34 -10.12
C PRO A 66 -2.86 6.67 -10.80
N ASP A 67 -3.13 7.80 -10.15
CA ASP A 67 -2.74 9.15 -10.60
C ASP A 67 -1.34 9.59 -10.13
N GLY A 68 -0.62 8.76 -9.38
CA GLY A 68 0.75 9.00 -8.93
C GLY A 68 0.91 9.92 -7.73
N HIS A 69 -0.18 10.54 -7.23
CA HIS A 69 -0.11 11.62 -6.23
C HIS A 69 -0.03 11.12 -4.79
N TYR A 70 -0.46 9.89 -4.50
CA TYR A 70 -0.40 9.32 -3.15
C TYR A 70 0.56 8.14 -3.11
N LEU A 71 1.45 8.18 -2.12
CA LEU A 71 2.25 7.04 -1.68
C LEU A 71 1.74 6.56 -0.33
N VAL A 72 1.25 5.33 -0.29
CA VAL A 72 0.78 4.67 0.91
C VAL A 72 1.75 3.54 1.25
N SER A 73 2.37 3.61 2.43
CA SER A 73 3.36 2.64 2.88
C SER A 73 2.85 1.87 4.10
N ILE A 74 2.81 0.55 4.01
CA ILE A 74 2.25 -0.33 5.05
C ILE A 74 3.35 -1.08 5.79
N ASP A 75 3.58 -0.72 7.05
CA ASP A 75 4.42 -1.46 7.98
C ASP A 75 3.56 -2.37 8.87
N GLY A 76 3.47 -3.64 8.48
CA GLY A 76 2.71 -4.64 9.21
C GLY A 76 3.32 -5.04 10.57
N VAL A 77 4.59 -4.73 10.84
CA VAL A 77 5.23 -5.01 12.13
C VAL A 77 4.91 -3.89 13.13
N LYS A 78 4.97 -2.63 12.68
CA LYS A 78 4.61 -1.47 13.51
C LYS A 78 3.11 -1.23 13.59
N GLY A 79 2.31 -1.85 12.72
CA GLY A 79 0.88 -1.53 12.60
C GLY A 79 0.66 -0.10 12.09
N LEU A 80 1.54 0.36 11.19
CA LEU A 80 1.58 1.73 10.73
C LEU A 80 1.31 1.80 9.22
N MET A 81 0.34 2.63 8.83
CA MET A 81 0.15 3.09 7.47
C MET A 81 0.62 4.54 7.38
N ARG A 82 1.67 4.78 6.60
CA ARG A 82 2.19 6.13 6.33
C ARG A 82 1.69 6.62 4.97
N VAL A 83 1.12 7.82 4.94
CA VAL A 83 0.61 8.44 3.72
C VAL A 83 1.47 9.66 3.41
N GLN A 84 2.02 9.68 2.21
CA GLN A 84 2.75 10.80 1.63
C GLN A 84 2.07 11.24 0.34
N THR A 85 2.22 12.52 0.01
CA THR A 85 1.79 13.08 -1.27
C THR A 85 2.99 13.36 -2.15
N ILE A 86 2.79 13.29 -3.46
CA ILE A 86 3.79 13.56 -4.48
C ILE A 86 3.22 14.64 -5.39
N THR A 87 3.86 15.80 -5.40
CA THR A 87 3.39 16.91 -6.23
C THR A 87 3.67 16.64 -7.71
N VAL A 88 3.03 17.41 -8.59
CA VAL A 88 3.32 17.39 -10.04
C VAL A 88 4.80 17.68 -10.37
N ARG A 89 5.56 18.27 -9.45
CA ARG A 89 7.01 18.52 -9.59
C ARG A 89 7.87 17.38 -9.05
N GLY A 90 7.26 16.31 -8.52
CA GLY A 90 7.97 15.20 -7.88
C GLY A 90 8.39 15.51 -6.44
N GLU A 91 7.86 16.55 -5.80
CA GLU A 91 8.19 16.79 -4.39
C GLU A 91 7.40 15.81 -3.51
N ILE A 92 8.10 15.05 -2.68
CA ILE A 92 7.50 14.10 -1.73
C ILE A 92 7.25 14.84 -0.41
N GLN A 93 6.02 14.80 0.07
CA GLN A 93 5.59 15.51 1.27
C GLN A 93 4.84 14.55 2.20
N ASP A 94 5.16 14.60 3.50
CA ASP A 94 4.41 13.84 4.49
C ASP A 94 2.99 14.39 4.64
N ALA A 95 1.99 13.50 4.66
CA ALA A 95 0.60 13.87 4.86
C ALA A 95 0.14 13.50 6.28
N PHE A 96 0.06 12.21 6.59
CA PHE A 96 -0.33 11.73 7.92
C PHE A 96 0.00 10.24 8.13
N ASP A 97 -0.07 9.84 9.39
CA ASP A 97 0.16 8.46 9.84
C ASP A 97 -1.11 7.88 10.46
N ILE A 98 -1.41 6.63 10.12
CA ILE A 98 -2.47 5.84 10.73
C ILE A 98 -1.86 4.68 11.50
N HIS A 99 -2.04 4.72 12.82
CA HIS A 99 -1.71 3.61 13.69
C HIS A 99 -2.94 2.72 13.83
N THR A 100 -2.78 1.44 13.51
CA THR A 100 -3.87 0.48 13.56
C THR A 100 -3.41 -0.84 14.17
N ASN A 101 -4.29 -1.43 14.97
CA ASN A 101 -4.11 -2.78 15.48
C ASN A 101 -4.60 -3.84 14.48
N LEU A 102 -5.10 -3.40 13.31
CA LEU A 102 -5.38 -4.29 12.19
C LEU A 102 -4.05 -4.75 11.62
N HIS A 103 -3.78 -6.05 11.67
CA HIS A 103 -2.69 -6.63 10.89
C HIS A 103 -3.06 -6.52 9.41
N ILE A 104 -2.63 -5.45 8.73
CA ILE A 104 -3.02 -5.18 7.34
C ILE A 104 -2.45 -6.29 6.44
N SER A 105 -3.30 -6.95 5.66
CA SER A 105 -2.89 -7.96 4.67
C SER A 105 -2.60 -7.31 3.33
N ASP A 106 -3.55 -6.51 2.84
CA ASP A 106 -3.47 -5.87 1.53
C ASP A 106 -4.24 -4.55 1.50
N VAL A 107 -3.94 -3.70 0.51
CA VAL A 107 -4.64 -2.45 0.25
C VAL A 107 -4.87 -2.24 -1.25
N ALA A 108 -5.99 -1.61 -1.59
CA ALA A 108 -6.33 -1.21 -2.95
C ALA A 108 -6.84 0.23 -2.99
N PHE A 109 -6.46 0.94 -4.04
CA PHE A 109 -6.98 2.29 -4.30
C PHE A 109 -8.35 2.23 -4.95
N GLN A 110 -9.20 3.16 -4.54
CA GLN A 110 -10.51 3.43 -5.11
C GLN A 110 -10.60 4.92 -5.40
N ALA A 111 -10.98 5.28 -6.63
CA ALA A 111 -11.22 6.69 -6.96
C ALA A 111 -12.30 7.26 -6.03
N SER A 112 -12.09 8.48 -5.54
CA SER A 112 -13.03 9.15 -4.65
C SER A 112 -14.31 9.52 -5.40
N PHE A 113 -15.45 9.26 -4.78
CA PHE A 113 -16.77 9.63 -5.31
C PHE A 113 -17.28 10.97 -4.75
N THR A 114 -16.58 11.53 -3.76
CA THR A 114 -16.95 12.77 -3.08
C THR A 114 -16.02 13.93 -3.43
N GLU A 115 -14.75 13.63 -3.71
CA GLU A 115 -13.71 14.62 -4.01
C GLU A 115 -13.15 14.34 -5.42
N ALA A 116 -13.00 15.39 -6.23
CA ALA A 116 -12.50 15.25 -7.59
C ALA A 116 -10.96 15.07 -7.59
N HIS A 117 -10.45 14.20 -8.46
CA HIS A 117 -9.01 13.89 -8.56
C HIS A 117 -8.39 13.35 -7.26
N GLU A 118 -9.20 12.74 -6.41
CA GLU A 118 -8.75 12.16 -5.16
C GLU A 118 -8.94 10.65 -5.16
N TYR A 119 -8.17 9.97 -4.32
CA TYR A 119 -8.28 8.53 -4.09
C TYR A 119 -8.55 8.23 -2.62
N ASN A 120 -9.18 7.10 -2.39
CA ASN A 120 -9.35 6.49 -1.09
C ASN A 120 -8.67 5.12 -1.09
N VAL A 121 -8.41 4.58 0.10
CA VAL A 121 -7.81 3.25 0.26
C VAL A 121 -8.78 2.35 0.97
N PHE A 122 -8.99 1.16 0.41
CA PHE A 122 -9.53 0.04 1.17
C PHE A 122 -8.40 -0.88 1.58
N GLY A 123 -8.44 -1.39 2.80
CA GLY A 123 -7.50 -2.37 3.28
C GLY A 123 -8.18 -3.52 4.01
N THR A 124 -7.54 -4.67 3.95
CA THR A 124 -8.01 -5.90 4.58
C THR A 124 -7.11 -6.29 5.75
N SER A 125 -7.65 -7.03 6.72
CA SER A 125 -6.84 -7.63 7.77
C SER A 125 -6.41 -9.05 7.42
N SER A 126 -5.23 -9.47 7.85
CA SER A 126 -4.70 -10.83 7.74
C SER A 126 -5.23 -11.76 8.84
N THR A 127 -5.82 -11.23 9.90
CA THR A 127 -6.30 -12.02 11.04
C THR A 127 -7.74 -11.69 11.43
N GLN A 128 -8.20 -10.46 11.21
CA GLN A 128 -9.50 -9.99 11.68
C GLN A 128 -10.58 -10.10 10.59
N THR A 129 -11.85 -10.00 10.98
CA THR A 129 -13.00 -10.11 10.07
C THR A 129 -13.48 -8.77 9.50
N ASP A 130 -12.67 -7.73 9.65
CA ASP A 130 -13.00 -6.39 9.19
C ASP A 130 -12.04 -5.96 8.09
N ALA A 131 -12.57 -5.17 7.16
CA ALA A 131 -11.79 -4.28 6.32
C ALA A 131 -11.92 -2.85 6.85
N PHE A 132 -11.08 -1.97 6.34
CA PHE A 132 -11.13 -0.57 6.64
C PHE A 132 -11.05 0.25 5.35
N PHE A 133 -11.59 1.45 5.42
CA PHE A 133 -11.61 2.46 4.39
C PHE A 133 -10.92 3.70 4.96
N VAL A 134 -10.03 4.30 4.18
CA VAL A 134 -9.34 5.55 4.51
C VAL A 134 -9.63 6.57 3.42
N GLU A 135 -10.17 7.72 3.82
CA GLU A 135 -10.27 8.89 2.97
C GLU A 135 -8.92 9.62 2.94
N LEU A 136 -8.19 9.59 1.82
CA LEU A 136 -6.83 10.13 1.80
C LEU A 136 -6.78 11.65 1.91
N SER A 137 -7.82 12.35 1.45
CA SER A 137 -7.88 13.81 1.53
C SER A 137 -8.02 14.33 2.98
N SER A 138 -8.53 13.51 3.90
CA SER A 138 -8.81 13.94 5.28
C SER A 138 -8.20 13.05 6.37
N GLY A 139 -7.72 11.85 6.02
CA GLY A 139 -7.27 10.83 6.96
C GLY A 139 -8.40 10.13 7.72
N LYS A 140 -9.68 10.38 7.38
CA LYS A 140 -10.80 9.73 8.08
C LYS A 140 -10.86 8.23 7.77
N ILE A 141 -11.07 7.45 8.83
CA ILE A 141 -11.12 5.99 8.75
C ILE A 141 -12.54 5.50 9.02
N LYS A 142 -12.98 4.49 8.27
CA LYS A 142 -14.24 3.77 8.48
C LYS A 142 -13.99 2.26 8.44
N MET A 143 -14.72 1.51 9.26
CA MET A 143 -14.64 0.05 9.27
C MET A 143 -15.74 -0.55 8.40
N VAL A 144 -15.38 -1.55 7.59
CA VAL A 144 -16.30 -2.40 6.84
C VAL A 144 -16.33 -3.75 7.53
N LYS A 145 -17.41 -4.01 8.26
CA LYS A 145 -17.56 -5.20 9.10
C LYS A 145 -18.08 -6.39 8.32
N ASN A 146 -17.96 -7.57 8.93
CA ASN A 146 -18.54 -8.84 8.49
C ASN A 146 -17.87 -9.47 7.26
N LEU A 147 -16.59 -9.18 7.02
CA LEU A 147 -15.75 -9.99 6.13
C LEU A 147 -15.34 -11.25 6.90
N LYS A 148 -16.02 -12.38 6.68
CA LYS A 148 -15.69 -13.69 7.28
C LYS A 148 -14.17 -13.97 7.32
N GLU A 149 -13.71 -14.82 8.23
CA GLU A 149 -12.29 -15.06 8.54
C GLU A 149 -11.37 -15.20 7.30
N PRO A 150 -10.16 -14.59 7.33
CA PRO A 150 -9.19 -14.75 6.26
C PRO A 150 -8.65 -16.19 6.24
N LEU A 151 -7.99 -16.57 5.15
CA LEU A 151 -7.17 -17.79 5.14
C LEU A 151 -6.05 -17.64 6.17
N LYS A 152 -5.73 -18.70 6.92
CA LYS A 152 -4.57 -18.65 7.81
C LYS A 152 -3.29 -18.52 6.97
N PRO A 153 -2.27 -17.78 7.42
CA PRO A 153 -1.01 -17.67 6.68
C PRO A 153 -0.40 -19.02 6.30
N ASP A 154 -0.48 -20.02 7.19
CA ASP A 154 0.02 -21.39 6.93
C ASP A 154 -0.78 -22.15 5.87
N GLU A 155 -2.04 -21.75 5.63
CA GLU A 155 -2.90 -22.29 4.58
C GLU A 155 -2.65 -21.59 3.22
N TRP A 156 -1.81 -20.54 3.18
CA TRP A 156 -1.51 -19.75 1.98
C TRP A 156 0.00 -19.51 1.80
N PRO A 157 0.77 -20.53 1.38
CA PRO A 157 2.24 -20.44 1.30
C PRO A 157 2.76 -19.60 0.12
N TRP A 158 1.87 -19.16 -0.78
CA TRP A 158 2.24 -18.55 -2.06
C TRP A 158 2.55 -17.06 -1.97
N ASN A 159 1.96 -16.37 -0.99
CA ASN A 159 2.08 -14.92 -0.83
C ASN A 159 2.01 -14.56 0.66
N TYR A 160 2.70 -13.49 1.07
CA TYR A 160 2.57 -12.95 2.42
C TYR A 160 1.18 -12.34 2.67
N LYS A 161 0.49 -11.90 1.61
CA LYS A 161 -0.90 -11.43 1.64
C LYS A 161 -1.83 -12.65 1.61
N ASN A 162 -2.33 -13.04 2.77
CA ASN A 162 -3.31 -14.12 2.92
C ASN A 162 -4.76 -13.68 2.67
N ARG A 163 -4.99 -12.38 2.47
CA ARG A 163 -6.28 -11.82 2.05
C ARG A 163 -6.06 -10.61 1.15
N LEU A 164 -6.03 -10.88 -0.15
CA LEU A 164 -5.89 -9.85 -1.18
C LEU A 164 -7.13 -8.96 -1.27
N ILE A 165 -6.95 -7.72 -1.68
CA ILE A 165 -8.06 -6.87 -2.11
C ILE A 165 -7.73 -6.26 -3.45
N GLU A 166 -8.64 -6.41 -4.40
CA GLU A 166 -8.44 -5.95 -5.77
C GLU A 166 -9.55 -4.97 -6.15
N SER A 167 -9.18 -3.85 -6.74
CA SER A 167 -10.14 -2.89 -7.28
C SER A 167 -10.48 -3.24 -8.73
N SER A 168 -11.66 -2.82 -9.21
CA SER A 168 -12.02 -2.92 -10.63
C SER A 168 -11.28 -1.91 -11.54
N GLY A 169 -10.26 -1.23 -11.02
CA GLY A 169 -9.44 -0.26 -11.76
C GLY A 169 -9.95 1.18 -11.66
N MET A 170 -9.39 2.07 -12.49
CA MET A 170 -9.56 3.53 -12.40
C MET A 170 -11.02 4.02 -12.47
N PHE A 171 -11.88 3.31 -13.21
CA PHE A 171 -13.31 3.64 -13.38
C PHE A 171 -14.23 2.66 -12.63
N GLY A 172 -13.64 1.77 -11.86
CA GLY A 172 -14.32 0.73 -11.14
C GLY A 172 -15.01 1.26 -9.88
N GLN A 173 -16.23 0.79 -9.60
CA GLN A 173 -16.93 1.06 -8.33
C GLN A 173 -16.72 -0.05 -7.31
N TYR A 174 -16.39 -1.25 -7.76
CA TYR A 174 -16.40 -2.44 -6.92
C TYR A 174 -14.98 -2.89 -6.60
N LEU A 175 -14.80 -3.37 -5.38
CA LEU A 175 -13.61 -4.09 -4.96
C LEU A 175 -13.99 -5.51 -4.59
N MET A 176 -13.03 -6.43 -4.70
CA MET A 176 -13.21 -7.82 -4.32
C MET A 176 -12.16 -8.23 -3.30
N THR A 177 -12.60 -8.96 -2.27
CA THR A 177 -11.70 -9.57 -1.28
C THR A 177 -12.22 -10.96 -0.90
N PRO A 178 -11.35 -11.97 -0.84
CA PRO A 178 -11.76 -13.30 -0.41
C PRO A 178 -11.80 -13.41 1.12
N SER A 179 -12.47 -14.46 1.58
CA SER A 179 -12.30 -15.08 2.88
C SER A 179 -12.02 -16.56 2.69
N LYS A 180 -11.90 -17.32 3.78
CA LYS A 180 -11.67 -18.77 3.72
C LYS A 180 -12.68 -19.53 2.85
N GLU A 181 -13.95 -19.12 2.88
CA GLU A 181 -15.06 -19.85 2.25
C GLU A 181 -15.98 -18.96 1.41
N SER A 182 -15.60 -17.72 1.13
CA SER A 182 -16.46 -16.77 0.42
C SER A 182 -15.64 -15.74 -0.35
N LEU A 183 -16.25 -15.15 -1.37
CA LEU A 183 -15.74 -13.97 -2.05
C LEU A 183 -16.70 -12.82 -1.74
N PHE A 184 -16.17 -11.67 -1.32
CA PHE A 184 -16.96 -10.49 -1.03
C PHE A 184 -16.76 -9.42 -2.10
N ILE A 185 -17.87 -8.79 -2.49
CA ILE A 185 -17.89 -7.64 -3.38
C ILE A 185 -18.24 -6.42 -2.53
N LEU A 186 -17.35 -5.43 -2.54
CA LEU A 186 -17.50 -4.17 -1.83
C LEU A 186 -17.94 -3.09 -2.81
N ASP A 187 -18.97 -2.32 -2.46
CA ASP A 187 -19.34 -1.10 -3.18
C ASP A 187 -18.54 0.08 -2.63
N GLY A 188 -17.57 0.56 -3.41
CA GLY A 188 -16.70 1.69 -3.06
C GLY A 188 -17.42 3.04 -2.97
N ARG A 189 -18.61 3.19 -3.56
CA ARG A 189 -19.42 4.42 -3.43
C ARG A 189 -20.14 4.45 -2.09
N LEU A 190 -20.64 3.30 -1.65
CA LEU A 190 -21.41 3.18 -0.42
C LEU A 190 -20.55 2.78 0.79
N ASN A 191 -19.28 2.42 0.57
CA ASN A 191 -18.34 1.92 1.58
C ASN A 191 -18.91 0.75 2.38
N LYS A 192 -19.61 -0.17 1.71
CA LYS A 192 -20.29 -1.31 2.34
C LYS A 192 -20.29 -2.54 1.44
N LEU A 193 -20.61 -3.68 2.04
CA LEU A 193 -20.84 -4.94 1.33
C LEU A 193 -22.07 -4.82 0.42
N ASN A 194 -21.95 -5.36 -0.79
CA ASN A 194 -23.05 -5.52 -1.73
C ASN A 194 -23.66 -6.92 -1.62
#